data_AF-A0A1V2I253-F1
#
_entry.id   AF-A0A1V2I253-F1
#
_cell.length_a   1.000
_cell.length_b   1.000
_cell.length_c   1.000
_cell.angle_alpha   90.00
_cell.angle_beta   90.00
_cell.angle_gamma   90.00
#
_symmetry.space_group_name_H-M   'P 1'
#
loop_
_entity.id
_entity.type
_entity.pdbx_description
1 polymer ?
#
loop_
_entity_poly.entity_id
_entity_poly.type
_entity_poly.pdbx_seq_one_letter_code
_entity_poly.pdbx_strand_id
1 'polypeptide(L)'
;MSRPDPSDPADLVERLDALVRGLLAHGVSHPADLVASEDGRALTDLVFPAGSGAGSVHDRAIRTHRLIVAAVAALGRPAAPALEALLDLHPAARPAGRRPMLTRTERREQAGTYYRVAGDTIRRHHEPRLVRRLAMEIYQRARLGDLTTHGAPEHSRPRHAPAPPDQYRTGTPVPDAGRAPRERG
;
A
#
# COMPACT_ATOMS: atom_id res chain seq x y z
N MET A 1 -4.85 -35.56 -15.23
CA MET A 1 -4.79 -34.34 -14.39
C MET A 1 -3.35 -33.85 -14.42
N SER A 2 -3.06 -32.82 -15.23
CA SER A 2 -1.71 -32.27 -15.35
C SER A 2 -1.31 -31.62 -14.03
N ARG A 3 -0.08 -31.89 -13.58
CA ARG A 3 0.50 -31.30 -12.38
C ARG A 3 0.72 -29.80 -12.68
N PRO A 4 0.26 -28.87 -11.84
CA PRO A 4 0.50 -27.43 -12.04
C PRO A 4 2.01 -27.18 -12.17
N ASP A 5 2.39 -26.38 -13.17
CA ASP A 5 3.78 -26.03 -13.42
C ASP A 5 4.15 -24.91 -12.43
N PRO A 6 5.10 -25.14 -11.51
CA PRO A 6 5.50 -24.10 -10.55
C PRO A 6 6.05 -22.81 -11.22
N SER A 7 6.27 -22.84 -12.53
CA SER A 7 6.73 -21.74 -13.36
C SER A 7 5.59 -20.91 -13.97
N ASP A 8 4.33 -21.37 -13.91
CA ASP A 8 3.19 -20.63 -14.46
C ASP A 8 2.90 -19.39 -13.61
N PRO A 9 2.86 -18.17 -14.21
CA PRO A 9 2.48 -16.96 -13.49
C PRO A 9 1.11 -17.05 -12.81
N ALA A 10 0.15 -17.81 -13.36
CA ALA A 10 -1.15 -18.02 -12.74
C ALA A 10 -1.02 -18.78 -11.41
N ASP A 11 -0.22 -19.85 -11.40
CA ASP A 11 0.04 -20.69 -10.23
C ASP A 11 0.76 -19.92 -9.12
N LEU A 12 1.64 -18.98 -9.48
CA LEU A 12 2.33 -18.10 -8.52
C LEU A 12 1.39 -17.10 -7.85
N VAL A 13 0.48 -16.47 -8.60
CA VAL A 13 -0.50 -15.53 -8.03
C VAL A 13 -1.50 -16.27 -7.13
N GLU A 14 -1.90 -17.49 -7.49
CA GLU A 14 -2.73 -18.34 -6.62
C GLU A 14 -2.02 -18.71 -5.33
N ARG A 15 -0.73 -19.07 -5.41
CA ARG A 15 0.08 -19.34 -4.23
C ARG A 15 0.21 -18.10 -3.32
N LEU A 16 0.42 -16.92 -3.91
CA LEU A 16 0.44 -15.65 -3.16
C LEU A 16 -0.92 -15.33 -2.52
N ASP A 17 -2.04 -15.57 -3.22
CA ASP A 17 -3.40 -15.39 -2.66
C ASP A 17 -3.59 -16.24 -1.41
N ALA A 18 -3.21 -17.52 -1.47
CA ALA A 18 -3.31 -18.45 -0.36
C ALA A 18 -2.48 -17.99 0.85
N LEU A 19 -1.22 -17.58 0.62
CA LEU A 19 -0.33 -17.10 1.68
C LEU A 19 -0.86 -15.82 2.32
N VAL A 20 -1.28 -14.83 1.52
CA VAL A 20 -1.84 -13.57 2.03
C VAL A 20 -3.12 -13.82 2.83
N ARG A 21 -3.97 -14.77 2.40
CA ARG A 21 -5.16 -15.18 3.15
C ARG A 21 -4.79 -15.79 4.50
N GLY A 22 -3.73 -16.59 4.56
CA GLY A 22 -3.17 -17.12 5.79
C GLY A 22 -2.75 -16.02 6.76
N LEU A 23 -2.06 -14.99 6.24
CA LEU A 23 -1.65 -13.82 7.05
C LEU A 23 -2.83 -13.07 7.66
N LEU A 24 -4.01 -13.04 7.04
CA LEU A 24 -5.20 -12.41 7.61
C LEU A 24 -5.65 -13.05 8.93
N ALA A 25 -5.31 -14.32 9.18
CA ALA A 25 -5.65 -15.00 10.43
C ALA A 25 -4.91 -14.38 11.63
N HIS A 26 -3.65 -14.02 11.43
CA HIS A 26 -2.76 -13.56 12.51
C HIS A 26 -2.60 -12.03 12.53
N GLY A 27 -2.59 -11.39 11.36
CA GLY A 27 -2.11 -10.02 11.21
C GLY A 27 -0.58 -10.00 11.13
N VAL A 28 -0.03 -8.94 10.54
CA VAL A 28 1.40 -8.78 10.27
C VAL A 28 1.84 -7.36 10.59
N SER A 29 1.63 -6.97 11.85
CA SER A 29 1.96 -5.65 12.36
C SER A 29 3.45 -5.31 12.24
N HIS A 30 4.33 -6.31 12.37
CA HIS A 30 5.77 -6.15 12.35
C HIS A 30 6.43 -7.26 11.51
N PRO A 31 7.68 -7.05 11.05
CA PRO A 31 8.45 -8.09 10.36
C PRO A 31 8.60 -9.40 11.17
N ALA A 32 8.64 -9.31 12.50
CA ALA A 32 8.72 -10.49 13.37
C ALA A 32 7.51 -11.43 13.23
N ASP A 33 6.34 -10.90 12.88
CA ASP A 33 5.10 -11.69 12.71
C ASP A 33 5.19 -12.60 11.47
N LEU A 34 5.95 -12.17 10.45
CA LEU A 34 6.26 -12.99 9.27
C LEU A 34 7.18 -14.16 9.63
N VAL A 35 8.14 -13.95 10.54
CA VAL A 35 9.02 -15.01 11.01
C VAL A 35 8.28 -16.00 11.90
N ALA A 36 7.32 -15.51 12.71
CA ALA A 36 6.57 -16.33 13.66
C ALA A 36 5.56 -17.28 12.99
N SER A 37 4.98 -16.90 11.84
CA SER A 37 3.95 -17.68 11.14
C SER A 37 4.51 -18.54 10.00
N GLU A 38 3.89 -19.70 9.75
CA GLU A 38 4.28 -20.57 8.63
C GLU A 38 4.04 -19.89 7.28
N ASP A 39 2.86 -19.32 7.08
CA ASP A 39 2.52 -18.56 5.87
C ASP A 39 3.42 -17.34 5.67
N GLY A 40 3.83 -16.68 6.75
CA GLY A 40 4.77 -15.56 6.71
C GLY A 40 6.15 -16.00 6.23
N ARG A 41 6.68 -17.10 6.77
CA ARG A 41 7.95 -17.68 6.33
C ARG A 41 7.88 -18.11 4.87
N ALA A 42 6.81 -18.82 4.49
CA ALA A 42 6.60 -19.28 3.13
C ALA A 42 6.47 -18.12 2.12
N LEU A 43 5.80 -17.02 2.51
CA LEU A 43 5.76 -15.80 1.70
C LEU A 43 7.15 -15.17 1.58
N THR A 44 7.87 -15.02 2.69
CA THR A 44 9.22 -14.45 2.69
C THR A 44 10.17 -15.24 1.79
N ASP A 45 10.16 -16.56 1.88
CA ASP A 45 11.03 -17.39 1.04
C ASP A 45 10.58 -17.42 -0.43
N LEU A 46 9.29 -17.20 -0.71
CA LEU A 46 8.78 -17.08 -2.08
C LEU A 46 9.23 -15.77 -2.74
N VAL A 47 9.14 -14.63 -2.05
CA VAL A 47 9.51 -13.32 -2.63
C VAL A 47 10.99 -12.98 -2.51
N PHE A 48 11.66 -13.46 -1.46
CA PHE A 48 13.09 -13.28 -1.21
C PHE A 48 13.73 -14.62 -0.82
N PRO A 49 14.08 -15.48 -1.78
CA PRO A 49 14.65 -16.79 -1.51
C PRO A 49 15.99 -16.72 -0.76
N ALA A 50 16.26 -17.71 0.09
CA ALA A 50 17.57 -17.88 0.72
C ALA A 50 18.66 -18.07 -0.36
N GLY A 51 19.83 -17.47 -0.15
CA GLY A 51 20.95 -17.56 -1.10
C GLY A 51 21.00 -16.48 -2.18
N SER A 52 19.95 -15.66 -2.35
CA SER A 52 19.90 -14.56 -3.32
C SER A 52 20.68 -13.29 -2.91
N GLY A 53 21.59 -13.38 -1.92
CA GLY A 53 22.22 -12.20 -1.32
C GLY A 53 21.27 -11.35 -0.47
N ALA A 54 20.06 -11.84 -0.18
CA ALA A 54 19.01 -11.09 0.53
C ALA A 54 19.19 -10.98 2.05
N GLY A 55 20.32 -11.43 2.62
CA GLY A 55 20.63 -11.31 4.04
C GLY A 55 20.02 -12.41 4.93
N SER A 56 20.04 -12.17 6.23
CA SER A 56 19.50 -13.08 7.26
C SER A 56 17.98 -13.28 7.10
N VAL A 57 17.41 -14.29 7.78
CA VAL A 57 15.94 -14.48 7.80
C VAL A 57 15.21 -13.21 8.25
N HIS A 58 15.78 -12.48 9.21
CA HIS A 58 15.21 -11.24 9.71
C HIS A 58 15.25 -10.12 8.66
N ASP A 59 16.36 -9.97 7.93
CA ASP A 59 16.48 -8.97 6.85
C ASP A 59 15.47 -9.23 5.74
N ARG A 60 15.29 -10.50 5.37
CA ARG A 60 14.30 -10.89 4.36
C ARG A 60 12.88 -10.62 4.85
N ALA A 61 12.56 -10.91 6.10
CA ALA A 61 11.27 -10.58 6.70
C ALA A 61 11.00 -9.07 6.71
N ILE A 62 12.01 -8.24 7.03
CA ILE A 62 11.90 -6.77 6.93
C ILE A 62 11.58 -6.33 5.50
N ARG A 63 12.29 -6.89 4.51
CA ARG A 63 12.04 -6.58 3.09
C ARG A 63 10.66 -7.03 2.63
N THR A 64 10.22 -8.23 3.02
CA THR A 64 8.86 -8.74 2.74
C THR A 64 7.80 -7.85 3.38
N HIS A 65 7.98 -7.44 4.64
CA HIS A 65 7.03 -6.55 5.32
C HIS A 65 6.91 -5.21 4.61
N ARG A 66 8.04 -4.60 4.22
CA ARG A 66 8.06 -3.37 3.42
C ARG A 66 7.39 -3.54 2.06
N LEU A 67 7.60 -4.68 1.40
CA LEU A 67 6.93 -5.03 0.14
C LEU A 67 5.40 -5.09 0.33
N ILE A 68 4.91 -5.74 1.39
CA ILE A 68 3.47 -5.81 1.70
C ILE A 68 2.90 -4.42 1.92
N VAL A 69 3.54 -3.60 2.77
CA VAL A 69 3.09 -2.22 3.05
C VAL A 69 3.03 -1.39 1.76
N ALA A 70 4.06 -1.49 0.91
CA ALA A 70 4.11 -0.77 -0.36
C ALA A 70 3.05 -1.27 -1.36
N ALA A 71 2.80 -2.59 -1.42
CA ALA A 71 1.76 -3.19 -2.26
C ALA A 71 0.36 -2.78 -1.79
N VAL A 72 0.11 -2.75 -0.48
CA VAL A 72 -1.15 -2.27 0.09
C VAL A 72 -1.39 -0.80 -0.26
N ALA A 73 -0.38 0.07 -0.08
CA ALA A 73 -0.48 1.48 -0.42
C ALA A 73 -0.81 1.72 -1.91
N ALA A 74 -0.27 0.87 -2.80
CA ALA A 74 -0.49 0.94 -4.24
C ALA A 74 -1.96 0.77 -4.65
N LEU A 75 -2.74 0.00 -3.88
CA LEU A 75 -4.12 -0.34 -4.20
C LEU A 75 -5.09 0.86 -4.10
N GLY A 76 -4.65 1.95 -3.45
CA GLY A 76 -5.41 3.18 -3.32
C GLY A 76 -6.70 3.02 -2.50
N ARG A 77 -7.55 4.05 -2.50
CA ARG A 77 -8.83 4.01 -1.76
C ARG A 77 -9.94 3.32 -2.58
N PRO A 78 -10.84 2.56 -1.95
CA PRO A 78 -10.92 2.25 -0.51
C PRO A 78 -10.09 1.03 -0.05
N ALA A 79 -9.36 0.37 -0.96
CA ALA A 79 -8.74 -0.93 -0.71
C ALA A 79 -7.56 -0.89 0.28
N ALA A 80 -6.66 0.09 0.13
CA ALA A 80 -5.47 0.25 0.96
C ALA A 80 -5.81 0.35 2.46
N PRO A 81 -6.63 1.31 2.94
CA PRO A 81 -6.91 1.43 4.36
C PRO A 81 -7.71 0.24 4.93
N ALA A 82 -8.53 -0.42 4.10
CA ALA A 82 -9.20 -1.65 4.52
C ALA A 82 -8.21 -2.81 4.71
N LEU A 83 -7.23 -2.96 3.80
CA LEU A 83 -6.18 -3.98 3.93
C LEU A 83 -5.21 -3.68 5.08
N GLU A 84 -4.86 -2.42 5.30
CA GLU A 84 -4.10 -1.99 6.48
C GLU A 84 -4.78 -2.42 7.78
N ALA A 85 -6.10 -2.22 7.88
CA ALA A 85 -6.89 -2.68 9.02
C ALA A 85 -6.93 -4.22 9.11
N LEU A 86 -7.19 -4.92 8.01
CA LEU A 86 -7.28 -6.38 7.97
C LEU A 86 -5.96 -7.08 8.37
N LEU A 87 -4.82 -6.49 8.01
CA LEU A 87 -3.47 -7.00 8.30
C LEU A 87 -2.84 -6.40 9.57
N ASP A 88 -3.52 -5.49 10.28
CA ASP A 88 -3.00 -4.75 11.45
C ASP A 88 -1.65 -4.04 11.17
N LEU A 89 -1.49 -3.42 10.00
CA LEU A 89 -0.19 -2.84 9.56
C LEU A 89 0.22 -1.56 10.32
N HIS A 90 -0.73 -0.90 10.98
CA HIS A 90 -0.48 0.38 11.68
C HIS A 90 -0.84 0.30 13.16
N PRO A 91 -0.18 -0.58 13.94
CA PRO A 91 -0.47 -0.74 15.35
C PRO A 91 -0.19 0.55 16.14
N ALA A 92 0.80 1.34 15.72
CA ALA A 92 1.21 2.60 16.35
C ALA A 92 0.21 3.75 16.18
N ALA A 93 -0.70 3.66 15.22
CA ALA A 93 -1.78 4.63 15.05
C ALA A 93 -2.87 4.49 16.14
N ARG A 94 -2.80 3.44 16.96
CA ARG A 94 -3.75 3.19 18.06
C ARG A 94 -3.35 3.95 19.32
N PRO A 95 -4.34 4.46 20.10
CA PRO A 95 -4.09 5.05 21.41
C PRO A 95 -3.28 4.10 22.31
N ALA A 96 -2.45 4.64 23.21
CA ALA A 96 -1.54 3.84 24.04
C ALA A 96 -2.24 2.72 24.84
N GLY A 97 -3.48 2.95 25.30
CA GLY A 97 -4.30 1.95 26.01
C GLY A 97 -4.98 0.89 25.11
N ARG A 98 -4.90 1.02 23.78
CA ARG A 98 -5.43 0.08 22.77
C ARG A 98 -4.33 -0.46 21.85
N ARG A 99 -3.11 -0.58 22.37
CA ARG A 99 -1.98 -1.20 21.67
C ARG A 99 -1.97 -2.74 21.55
N PRO A 100 -2.81 -3.57 22.21
CA PRO A 100 -2.75 -5.02 21.96
C PRO A 100 -3.23 -5.33 20.53
N MET A 101 -2.66 -6.35 19.87
CA MET A 101 -3.07 -6.74 18.50
C MET A 101 -4.59 -6.91 18.41
N LEU A 102 -5.18 -6.37 17.34
CA LEU A 102 -6.61 -6.52 17.11
C LEU A 102 -6.96 -7.97 16.79
N THR A 103 -8.06 -8.44 17.35
CA THR A 103 -8.67 -9.71 16.96
C THR A 103 -9.12 -9.67 15.50
N ARG A 104 -9.26 -10.85 14.89
CA ARG A 104 -9.74 -10.96 13.50
C ARG A 104 -11.09 -10.26 13.28
N THR A 105 -11.98 -10.30 14.26
CA THR A 105 -13.29 -9.64 14.19
C THR A 105 -13.14 -8.12 14.25
N GLU A 106 -12.33 -7.58 15.16
CA GLU A 106 -12.09 -6.13 15.26
C GLU A 106 -11.44 -5.56 14.00
N ARG A 107 -10.49 -6.29 13.40
CA ARG A 107 -9.87 -5.89 12.11
C ARG A 107 -10.89 -5.78 10.98
N ARG A 108 -11.88 -6.70 10.95
CA ARG A 108 -12.97 -6.68 9.97
C ARG A 108 -13.92 -5.53 10.18
N GLU A 109 -14.31 -5.27 11.43
CA GLU A 109 -15.14 -4.12 11.75
C GLU A 109 -14.44 -2.81 11.37
N GLN A 110 -13.15 -2.69 11.67
CA GLN A 110 -12.36 -1.53 11.26
C GLN A 110 -12.28 -1.40 9.73
N ALA A 111 -12.04 -2.49 9.00
CA ALA A 111 -12.08 -2.48 7.54
C ALA A 111 -13.47 -2.10 6.98
N GLY A 112 -14.53 -2.51 7.67
CA GLY A 112 -15.92 -2.20 7.37
C GLY A 112 -16.22 -0.70 7.31
N THR A 113 -15.54 0.09 8.13
CA THR A 113 -15.68 1.56 8.16
C THR A 113 -15.40 2.22 6.80
N TYR A 114 -14.45 1.69 6.04
CA TYR A 114 -14.07 2.25 4.72
C TYR A 114 -15.05 1.91 3.60
N TYR A 115 -15.79 0.81 3.77
CA TYR A 115 -16.83 0.38 2.83
C TYR A 115 -18.25 0.72 3.31
N ARG A 116 -18.39 1.28 4.53
CA ARG A 116 -19.68 1.53 5.21
C ARG A 116 -20.54 0.27 5.32
N VAL A 117 -19.91 -0.85 5.66
CA VAL A 117 -20.55 -2.15 5.85
C VAL A 117 -20.07 -2.81 7.14
N ALA A 118 -20.82 -3.79 7.64
CA ALA A 118 -20.43 -4.58 8.81
C ALA A 118 -19.24 -5.51 8.50
N GLY A 119 -18.49 -5.92 9.53
CA GLY A 119 -17.35 -6.81 9.39
C GLY A 119 -17.68 -8.16 8.72
N ASP A 120 -18.89 -8.70 8.92
CA ASP A 120 -19.29 -9.95 8.24
C ASP A 120 -19.48 -9.76 6.73
N THR A 121 -19.94 -8.59 6.29
CA THR A 121 -20.02 -8.23 4.87
C THR A 121 -18.63 -8.11 4.26
N ILE A 122 -17.67 -7.52 4.99
CA ILE A 122 -16.26 -7.49 4.58
C ILE A 122 -15.75 -8.92 4.36
N ARG A 123 -15.96 -9.81 5.32
CA ARG A 123 -15.54 -11.21 5.25
C ARG A 123 -16.08 -11.94 4.02
N ARG A 124 -17.37 -11.77 3.73
CA ARG A 124 -18.03 -12.53 2.65
C ARG A 124 -17.76 -11.96 1.26
N HIS A 125 -17.69 -10.64 1.11
CA HIS A 125 -17.76 -10.01 -0.21
C HIS A 125 -16.53 -9.19 -0.61
N HIS A 126 -15.77 -8.68 0.35
CA HIS A 126 -14.63 -7.78 0.07
C HIS A 126 -13.28 -8.47 0.28
N GLU A 127 -13.12 -9.24 1.38
CA GLU A 127 -11.89 -9.94 1.73
C GLU A 127 -11.29 -10.74 0.55
N PRO A 128 -12.04 -11.64 -0.13
CA PRO A 128 -11.46 -12.42 -1.22
C PRO A 128 -10.93 -11.57 -2.37
N ARG A 129 -11.62 -10.49 -2.72
CA ARG A 129 -11.21 -9.57 -3.80
C ARG A 129 -10.00 -8.73 -3.39
N LEU A 130 -9.97 -8.28 -2.14
CA LEU A 130 -8.85 -7.51 -1.59
C LEU A 130 -7.57 -8.34 -1.52
N VAL A 131 -7.67 -9.59 -1.04
CA VAL A 131 -6.55 -10.54 -1.00
C VAL A 131 -6.01 -10.80 -2.40
N ARG A 132 -6.88 -11.09 -3.37
CA ARG A 132 -6.44 -11.35 -4.75
C ARG A 132 -5.74 -10.15 -5.37
N ARG A 133 -6.25 -8.94 -5.15
CA ARG A 133 -5.62 -7.69 -5.61
C ARG A 133 -4.26 -7.49 -4.95
N LEU A 134 -4.14 -7.72 -3.65
CA LEU A 134 -2.87 -7.63 -2.95
C LEU A 134 -1.85 -8.66 -3.46
N ALA A 135 -2.27 -9.91 -3.69
CA ALA A 135 -1.41 -10.95 -4.26
C ALA A 135 -0.87 -10.55 -5.65
N MET A 136 -1.70 -9.96 -6.50
CA MET A 136 -1.28 -9.43 -7.80
C MET A 136 -0.27 -8.29 -7.69
N GLU A 137 -0.48 -7.35 -6.76
CA GLU A 137 0.47 -6.25 -6.53
C GLU A 137 1.81 -6.73 -5.97
N ILE A 138 1.79 -7.67 -5.02
CA ILE A 138 3.00 -8.30 -4.49
C ILE A 138 3.75 -9.00 -5.62
N TYR A 139 3.05 -9.76 -6.45
CA TYR A 139 3.62 -10.44 -7.61
C TYR A 139 4.29 -9.45 -8.57
N GLN A 140 3.59 -8.39 -8.98
CA GLN A 140 4.10 -7.37 -9.89
C GLN A 140 5.36 -6.72 -9.33
N ARG A 141 5.35 -6.29 -8.06
CA ARG A 141 6.49 -5.64 -7.42
C ARG A 141 7.68 -6.57 -7.19
N ALA A 142 7.43 -7.83 -6.81
CA ALA A 142 8.47 -8.83 -6.65
C ALA A 142 9.13 -9.18 -7.98
N ARG A 143 8.36 -9.22 -9.08
CA ARG A 143 8.85 -9.57 -10.41
C ARG A 143 9.52 -8.39 -11.14
N LEU A 144 8.98 -7.18 -10.99
CA LEU A 144 9.46 -5.97 -11.67
C LEU A 144 10.58 -5.25 -10.91
N GLY A 145 10.87 -5.65 -9.67
CA GLY A 145 12.05 -5.17 -8.95
C GLY A 145 11.95 -3.70 -8.52
N ASP A 146 10.75 -3.14 -8.36
CA ASP A 146 10.52 -1.75 -7.92
C ASP A 146 11.07 -1.45 -6.50
N LEU A 147 11.63 -2.45 -5.81
CA LEU A 147 12.36 -2.30 -4.55
C LEU A 147 13.89 -2.28 -4.71
N THR A 148 14.41 -2.39 -5.94
CA THR A 148 15.80 -2.07 -6.23
C THR A 148 15.98 -0.55 -6.16
N THR A 149 17.08 -0.11 -5.56
CA THR A 149 17.39 1.27 -5.19
C THR A 149 17.64 2.20 -6.41
N HIS A 150 17.04 1.88 -7.57
CA HIS A 150 17.02 2.67 -8.80
C HIS A 150 15.61 2.81 -9.41
N GLY A 151 14.55 2.43 -8.68
CA GLY A 151 13.17 2.70 -9.10
C GLY A 151 12.91 4.22 -9.13
N ALA A 152 13.25 4.85 -10.24
CA ALA A 152 12.91 6.23 -10.52
C ALA A 152 11.37 6.37 -10.44
N PRO A 153 10.84 7.39 -9.73
CA PRO A 153 9.41 7.61 -9.62
C PRO A 153 8.90 8.25 -10.93
N GLU A 154 8.93 7.53 -12.04
CA GLU A 154 8.55 8.09 -13.34
C GLU A 154 7.23 7.56 -13.90
N HIS A 155 6.49 6.69 -13.21
CA HIS A 155 5.26 6.12 -13.75
C HIS A 155 4.05 6.52 -12.92
N SER A 156 3.74 7.82 -12.91
CA SER A 156 2.38 8.41 -12.87
C SER A 156 2.47 9.91 -12.55
N ARG A 157 3.00 10.72 -13.47
CA ARG A 157 2.57 12.13 -13.58
C ARG A 157 1.80 12.25 -14.89
N PRO A 158 0.51 12.66 -14.89
CA PRO A 158 -0.06 13.17 -16.12
C PRO A 158 0.83 14.34 -16.55
N ARG A 159 1.38 14.27 -17.77
CA ARG A 159 2.07 15.38 -18.40
C ARG A 159 1.06 16.54 -18.50
N HIS A 160 1.04 17.42 -17.50
CA HIS A 160 0.59 18.77 -17.73
C HIS A 160 1.57 19.35 -18.74
N ALA A 161 1.10 19.53 -19.97
CA ALA A 161 1.78 20.39 -20.92
C ALA A 161 2.04 21.74 -20.21
N PRO A 162 3.25 22.33 -20.33
CA PRO A 162 3.45 23.68 -19.84
C PRO A 162 2.40 24.60 -20.48
N ALA A 163 1.82 25.49 -19.68
CA ALA A 163 0.87 26.48 -20.17
C ALA A 163 1.47 27.19 -21.41
N PRO A 164 0.67 27.43 -22.46
CA PRO A 164 1.16 28.17 -23.61
C PRO A 164 1.65 29.56 -23.15
N PRO A 165 2.73 30.10 -23.74
CA PRO A 165 3.22 31.42 -23.38
C PRO A 165 2.13 32.47 -23.66
N ASP A 166 1.84 33.32 -22.67
CA ASP A 166 0.93 34.45 -22.80
C ASP A 166 1.43 35.43 -23.87
N GLN A 167 0.92 35.26 -25.09
CA GLN A 167 1.14 36.16 -26.20
C GLN A 167 0.14 37.32 -26.10
N TYR A 168 0.65 38.47 -25.61
CA TYR A 168 0.15 39.85 -25.73
C TYR A 168 -1.11 40.25 -24.94
N ARG A 169 -0.93 41.18 -23.98
CA ARG A 169 -1.63 42.48 -24.07
C ARG A 169 -0.93 43.60 -23.30
N THR A 170 -0.32 44.49 -24.07
CA THR A 170 0.05 45.87 -23.72
C THR A 170 -1.22 46.66 -23.41
N GLY A 171 -1.24 47.39 -22.29
CA GLY A 171 -2.37 48.26 -21.95
C GLY A 171 -2.20 48.97 -20.62
N THR A 172 -1.31 49.97 -20.57
CA THR A 172 -1.47 51.10 -19.63
C THR A 172 -2.67 51.92 -20.07
N PRO A 173 -3.50 52.43 -19.14
CA PRO A 173 -3.20 53.74 -18.59
C PRO A 173 -3.44 53.87 -17.08
N VAL A 174 -2.59 54.67 -16.46
CA VAL A 174 -2.69 55.15 -15.08
C VAL A 174 -3.86 56.14 -14.99
N PRO A 175 -4.82 55.99 -14.06
CA PRO A 175 -5.68 57.09 -13.66
C PRO A 175 -4.96 57.90 -12.58
N ASP A 176 -4.50 59.09 -12.98
CA ASP A 176 -4.14 60.17 -12.08
C ASP A 176 -5.44 60.79 -11.53
N ALA A 177 -5.68 60.64 -10.23
CA ALA A 177 -6.74 61.35 -9.53
C ALA A 177 -6.45 61.43 -8.03
N GLY A 178 -5.73 62.48 -7.65
CA GLY A 178 -6.28 63.44 -6.69
C GLY A 178 -6.20 63.12 -5.19
N ARG A 179 -5.33 63.90 -4.54
CA ARG A 179 -5.63 64.74 -3.36
C ARG A 179 -5.71 64.06 -1.99
N ALA A 180 -4.68 64.30 -1.16
CA ALA A 180 -4.73 65.33 -0.12
C ALA A 180 -3.42 65.40 0.71
N PRO A 181 -2.76 66.56 0.82
CA PRO A 181 -1.74 66.80 1.84
C PRO A 181 -2.40 67.07 3.20
N ARG A 182 -1.80 66.54 4.26
CA ARG A 182 -2.17 66.81 5.66
C ARG A 182 -1.84 68.26 6.03
N GLU A 183 -2.82 69.03 6.44
CA GLU A 183 -2.65 70.32 7.11
C GLU A 183 -1.89 70.16 8.44
N ARG A 184 -0.89 71.02 8.66
CA ARG A 184 -0.40 71.48 9.97
C ARG A 184 0.21 72.87 9.78
N GLY A 185 -0.28 73.85 10.55
CA GLY A 185 0.34 75.17 10.70
C GLY A 185 -0.66 76.30 10.49
#